data_AF-A0AAD8WHW1-F1
#
_entry.id   AF-A0AAD8WHW1-F1
#
_cell.length_a   1.000
_cell.length_b   1.000
_cell.length_c   1.000
_cell.angle_alpha   90.00
_cell.angle_beta   90.00
_cell.angle_gamma   90.00
#
_symmetry.space_group_name_H-M   'P 1'
#
loop_
_entity.id
_entity.type
_entity.pdbx_description
1 polymer ?
#
loop_
_entity_poly.entity_id
_entity_poly.type
_entity_poly.pdbx_seq_one_letter_code
_entity_poly.pdbx_strand_id
1 'polypeptide(L)'
;MVSSPFDLPTSLFAYIKGNIEPDPEEVELVFDRSPNYAEVVAQVRSDLNWNEPNDGVELEGRHNVGFGMHIRWKTMRINSEQRWTIYKETVAESRDKALELFATKTVDANLQLDLKWRSSPIDARSPPPMS
;
A
#
# COMPACT_ATOMS: atom_id res chain seq x y z
N MET A 1 -23.49 12.34 -41.81
CA MET A 1 -23.31 11.83 -40.44
C MET A 1 -21.84 11.99 -40.12
N VAL A 2 -21.51 12.88 -39.20
CA VAL A 2 -20.13 13.29 -38.91
C VAL A 2 -19.67 12.47 -37.73
N SER A 3 -18.77 11.51 -37.94
CA SER A 3 -18.15 10.76 -36.85
C SER A 3 -17.16 11.68 -36.13
N SER A 4 -17.35 11.83 -34.82
CA SER A 4 -16.54 12.65 -33.92
C SER A 4 -15.12 12.05 -33.78
N PRO A 5 -14.04 12.84 -33.74
CA PRO A 5 -12.66 12.32 -33.71
C PRO A 5 -12.14 11.97 -32.30
N PHE A 6 -13.00 11.73 -31.31
CA PHE A 6 -12.59 11.52 -29.91
C PHE A 6 -12.98 10.15 -29.32
N ASP A 7 -13.13 9.12 -30.16
CA ASP A 7 -13.05 7.73 -29.67
C ASP A 7 -11.59 7.28 -29.70
N LEU A 8 -10.83 7.68 -28.67
CA LEU A 8 -9.55 7.04 -28.39
C LEU A 8 -9.83 5.68 -27.73
N PRO A 9 -9.32 4.56 -28.27
CA PRO A 9 -9.45 3.28 -27.60
C PRO A 9 -8.73 3.34 -26.25
N THR A 10 -9.39 2.78 -25.23
CA THR A 10 -8.89 2.44 -23.91
C THR A 10 -7.61 1.61 -24.04
N SER A 11 -6.47 2.29 -24.20
CA SER A 11 -5.18 1.64 -24.27
C SER A 11 -4.67 1.49 -22.83
N LEU A 12 -4.81 0.27 -22.30
CA LEU A 12 -4.13 -0.18 -21.10
C LEU A 12 -2.62 0.05 -21.28
N PHE A 13 -2.03 0.92 -20.47
CA PHE A 13 -0.58 0.96 -20.31
C PHE A 13 -0.27 0.40 -18.92
N ALA A 14 0.03 -0.89 -18.87
CA ALA A 14 0.77 -1.49 -17.77
C ALA A 14 2.22 -1.61 -18.22
N TYR A 15 3.12 -0.85 -17.58
CA TYR A 15 4.54 -1.07 -17.72
C TYR A 15 5.22 -0.69 -16.40
N ILE A 16 5.59 -1.69 -15.61
CA ILE A 16 6.53 -1.52 -14.51
C ILE A 16 7.89 -1.94 -15.07
N LYS A 17 8.78 -0.97 -15.31
CA LYS A 17 10.19 -1.24 -15.55
C LYS A 17 10.95 -1.03 -14.24
N GLY A 18 10.77 -1.95 -13.31
CA GLY A 18 11.54 -2.05 -12.07
C GLY A 18 12.60 -3.13 -12.21
N ASN A 19 13.88 -2.73 -12.15
CA ASN A 19 15.10 -3.53 -12.03
C ASN A 19 15.42 -4.66 -13.05
N ILE A 20 16.72 -4.85 -13.30
CA ILE A 20 17.27 -5.90 -14.19
C ILE A 20 17.28 -7.28 -13.50
N GLU A 21 17.17 -7.29 -12.16
CA GLU A 21 16.93 -8.49 -11.36
C GLU A 21 15.53 -8.36 -10.73
N PRO A 22 14.65 -9.36 -10.92
CA PRO A 22 13.34 -9.37 -10.28
C PRO A 22 13.54 -9.47 -8.77
N ASP A 23 13.05 -8.47 -8.04
CA ASP A 23 12.98 -8.55 -6.59
C ASP A 23 11.92 -9.62 -6.24
N PRO A 24 12.27 -10.68 -5.48
CA PRO A 24 11.30 -11.72 -5.11
C PRO A 24 10.14 -11.19 -4.27
N GLU A 25 10.25 -9.99 -3.69
CA GLU A 25 9.18 -9.33 -2.94
C GLU A 25 8.30 -8.41 -3.81
N GLU A 26 8.67 -8.19 -5.08
CA GLU A 26 7.88 -7.41 -6.03
C GLU A 26 6.73 -8.25 -6.60
N VAL A 27 5.50 -7.77 -6.39
CA VAL A 27 4.28 -8.40 -6.90
C VAL A 27 3.60 -7.46 -7.89
N GLU A 28 3.36 -7.95 -9.10
CA GLU A 28 2.62 -7.21 -10.11
C GLU A 28 1.11 -7.32 -9.86
N LEU A 29 0.45 -6.17 -9.69
CA LEU A 29 -1.00 -6.09 -9.54
C LEU A 29 -1.64 -5.63 -10.85
N VAL A 30 -2.45 -6.51 -11.46
CA VAL A 30 -3.13 -6.23 -12.72
C VAL A 30 -4.63 -6.12 -12.50
N PHE A 31 -5.24 -5.06 -13.03
CA PHE A 31 -6.68 -4.80 -12.92
C PHE A 31 -7.28 -4.56 -14.32
N ASP A 32 -8.47 -5.12 -14.57
CA ASP A 32 -9.19 -4.95 -15.84
C ASP A 32 -9.67 -3.51 -16.10
N ARG A 33 -9.81 -2.73 -15.01
CA ARG A 33 -10.25 -1.33 -15.00
C ARG A 33 -9.42 -0.53 -14.01
N SER A 34 -9.53 0.81 -14.04
CA SER A 34 -8.92 1.63 -13.01
C SER A 34 -9.51 1.28 -11.63
N PRO A 35 -8.71 0.71 -10.70
CA PRO A 35 -9.25 0.29 -9.42
C PRO A 35 -9.47 1.48 -8.50
N ASN A 36 -10.38 1.32 -7.56
CA ASN A 36 -10.51 2.19 -6.40
C ASN A 36 -9.54 1.75 -5.28
N TYR A 37 -9.39 2.57 -4.24
CA TYR A 37 -8.46 2.30 -3.14
C TYR A 37 -8.77 0.98 -2.42
N ALA A 38 -10.05 0.68 -2.19
CA ALA A 38 -10.45 -0.54 -1.49
C ALA A 38 -10.15 -1.80 -2.31
N GLU A 39 -10.32 -1.75 -3.64
CA GLU A 39 -9.96 -2.83 -4.56
C GLU A 39 -8.45 -3.09 -4.53
N VAL A 40 -7.62 -2.04 -4.54
CA VAL A 40 -6.15 -2.18 -4.42
C VAL A 40 -5.77 -2.82 -3.10
N VAL A 41 -6.32 -2.33 -1.98
CA VAL A 41 -6.03 -2.90 -0.65
C VAL A 41 -6.45 -4.36 -0.57
N ALA A 42 -7.62 -4.72 -1.11
CA ALA A 42 -8.10 -6.09 -1.11
C ALA A 42 -7.17 -7.02 -1.91
N GLN A 43 -6.73 -6.58 -3.09
CA GLN A 43 -5.81 -7.36 -3.93
C GLN A 43 -4.44 -7.53 -3.25
N VAL A 44 -3.88 -6.45 -2.67
CA VAL A 44 -2.63 -6.50 -1.90
C VAL A 44 -2.71 -7.49 -0.74
N ARG A 45 -3.83 -7.49 0.01
CA ARG A 45 -4.03 -8.45 1.10
C ARG A 45 -4.07 -9.88 0.60
N SER A 46 -4.76 -10.12 -0.50
CA SER A 46 -4.87 -11.43 -1.12
C SER A 46 -3.49 -11.95 -1.55
N ASP A 47 -2.76 -11.17 -2.34
CA ASP A 47 -1.52 -11.62 -2.97
C ASP A 47 -0.36 -11.73 -1.97
N LEU A 48 -0.33 -10.88 -0.94
CA LEU A 48 0.66 -10.98 0.15
C LEU A 48 0.21 -11.90 1.30
N ASN A 49 -0.96 -12.54 1.17
CA ASN A 49 -1.53 -13.44 2.16
C ASN A 49 -1.70 -12.81 3.57
N TRP A 50 -2.07 -11.52 3.62
CA TRP A 50 -2.35 -10.75 4.85
C TRP A 50 -3.83 -10.84 5.24
N ASN A 51 -4.24 -12.08 5.48
CA ASN A 51 -5.63 -12.47 5.67
C ASN A 51 -6.09 -12.48 7.13
N GLU A 52 -5.23 -12.14 8.10
CA GLU A 52 -5.68 -12.13 9.50
C GLU A 52 -6.63 -10.93 9.74
N PRO A 53 -7.65 -11.10 10.60
CA PRO A 53 -8.65 -10.06 10.84
C PRO A 53 -8.06 -8.77 11.45
N ASN A 54 -6.88 -8.87 12.07
CA ASN A 54 -6.17 -7.74 12.69
C ASN A 54 -5.10 -7.14 11.77
N ASP A 55 -4.96 -7.68 10.57
CA ASP A 55 -4.01 -7.17 9.59
C ASP A 55 -4.59 -5.93 8.93
N GLY A 56 -3.97 -4.79 9.22
CA GLY A 56 -4.13 -3.57 8.46
C GLY A 56 -3.14 -3.52 7.28
N VAL A 57 -3.48 -2.71 6.28
CA VAL A 57 -2.61 -2.44 5.13
C VAL A 57 -2.42 -0.95 5.01
N GLU A 58 -1.17 -0.52 5.06
CA GLU A 58 -0.79 0.84 4.70
C GLU A 58 -0.10 0.84 3.34
N LEU A 59 -0.49 1.79 2.49
CA LEU A 59 0.08 1.94 1.16
C LEU A 59 0.85 3.26 1.06
N GLU A 60 2.03 3.21 0.46
CA GLU A 60 2.81 4.38 0.04
C GLU A 60 3.09 4.32 -1.47
N GLY A 61 2.69 5.36 -2.18
CA GLY A 61 2.96 5.49 -3.60
C GLY A 61 4.26 6.23 -3.86
N ARG A 62 5.14 5.64 -4.67
CA ARG A 62 6.36 6.30 -5.14
C ARG A 62 6.10 7.00 -6.46
N HIS A 63 6.62 8.22 -6.59
CA HIS A 63 6.53 9.00 -7.81
C HIS A 63 7.80 9.85 -7.95
N ASN A 64 8.12 10.21 -9.18
CA ASN A 64 9.24 11.09 -9.49
C ASN A 64 8.75 12.53 -9.70
N VAL A 65 9.47 13.49 -9.11
CA VAL A 65 9.22 14.92 -9.27
C VAL A 65 10.47 15.63 -9.79
N GLY A 66 10.28 16.74 -10.51
CA GLY A 66 11.36 17.53 -11.09
C GLY A 66 11.51 17.35 -12.59
N PHE A 67 12.35 18.19 -13.20
CA PHE A 67 12.50 18.26 -14.66
C PHE A 67 13.99 18.19 -15.05
N GLY A 68 14.28 17.58 -16.19
CA GLY A 68 15.64 17.48 -16.72
C GLY A 68 16.57 16.66 -15.82
N MET A 69 17.69 17.25 -15.40
CA MET A 69 18.73 16.60 -14.58
C MET A 69 18.39 16.54 -13.08
N HIS A 70 17.24 17.09 -12.66
CA HIS A 70 16.87 17.20 -11.24
C HIS A 70 15.65 16.36 -10.88
N ILE A 71 15.59 15.13 -11.37
CA ILE A 71 14.56 14.17 -10.97
C ILE A 71 14.85 13.71 -9.53
N ARG A 72 13.84 13.79 -8.67
CA ARG A 72 13.87 13.31 -7.28
C ARG A 72 12.71 12.36 -7.04
N TRP A 73 12.99 11.24 -6.41
CA TRP A 73 11.96 10.32 -5.96
C TRP A 73 11.29 10.84 -4.69
N LYS A 74 9.97 10.76 -4.63
CA LYS A 74 9.15 11.09 -3.48
C LYS A 74 8.15 9.98 -3.20
N THR A 75 7.76 9.86 -1.94
CA THR A 75 6.69 8.98 -1.49
C THR A 75 5.46 9.78 -1.07
N MET A 76 4.28 9.19 -1.23
CA MET A 76 3.01 9.73 -0.78
C MET A 76 2.25 8.64 -0.04
N ARG A 77 1.83 8.90 1.20
CA ARG A 77 0.96 7.99 1.93
C ARG A 77 -0.45 7.96 1.33
N ILE A 78 -0.95 6.75 1.08
CA ILE A 78 -2.24 6.47 0.45
C ILE A 78 -3.11 5.73 1.47
N ASN A 79 -3.94 6.48 2.19
CA ASN A 79 -4.80 5.98 3.27
C ASN A 79 -6.29 6.25 3.02
N SER A 80 -6.65 6.70 1.81
CA SER A 80 -8.03 7.01 1.43
C SER A 80 -8.20 7.05 -0.09
N GLU A 81 -9.45 6.95 -0.55
CA GLU A 81 -9.81 7.10 -1.97
C GLU A 81 -9.35 8.44 -2.55
N GLN A 82 -9.45 9.52 -1.77
CA GLN A 82 -8.98 10.83 -2.19
C GLN A 82 -7.47 10.85 -2.42
N ARG A 83 -6.69 10.26 -1.49
CA ARG A 83 -5.23 10.14 -1.65
C ARG A 83 -4.86 9.26 -2.84
N TRP A 84 -5.61 8.18 -3.06
CA TRP A 84 -5.42 7.32 -4.22
C TRP A 84 -5.66 8.06 -5.54
N THR A 85 -6.72 8.85 -5.62
CA THR A 85 -7.01 9.70 -6.79
C THR A 85 -5.89 10.69 -7.05
N ILE A 86 -5.46 11.44 -6.02
CA ILE A 86 -4.36 12.40 -6.12
C ILE A 86 -3.06 11.71 -6.57
N TYR A 87 -2.78 10.51 -6.05
CA TYR A 87 -1.60 9.76 -6.45
C TYR A 87 -1.63 9.36 -7.92
N LYS A 88 -2.78 8.86 -8.42
CA LYS A 88 -2.96 8.56 -9.85
C LYS A 88 -2.73 9.78 -10.74
N GLU A 89 -3.27 10.94 -10.35
CA GLU A 89 -3.05 12.21 -11.07
C GLU A 89 -1.56 12.61 -11.06
N THR A 90 -0.92 12.52 -9.89
CA THR A 90 0.50 12.84 -9.71
C THR A 90 1.39 11.94 -10.59
N VAL A 91 1.07 10.64 -10.67
CA VAL A 91 1.79 9.69 -11.52
C VAL A 91 1.54 9.96 -13.01
N ALA A 92 0.31 10.34 -13.40
CA ALA A 92 0.01 10.68 -14.79
C ALA A 92 0.80 11.90 -15.30
N GLU A 93 1.08 12.85 -14.40
CA GLU A 93 1.94 14.01 -14.65
C GLU A 93 3.44 13.71 -14.54
N SER A 94 3.80 12.57 -13.94
CA SER A 94 5.18 12.16 -13.74
C SER A 94 5.83 11.71 -15.03
N ARG A 95 7.16 11.71 -15.06
CA ARG A 95 7.90 11.29 -16.26
C ARG A 95 7.88 9.77 -16.45
N ASP A 96 7.90 9.02 -15.35
CA ASP A 96 7.99 7.56 -15.41
C ASP A 96 6.61 6.91 -15.53
N LYS A 97 5.54 7.64 -15.14
CA LYS A 97 4.13 7.21 -15.26
C LYS A 97 3.87 5.80 -14.72
N ALA A 98 4.64 5.39 -13.71
CA ALA A 98 4.56 4.10 -13.07
C ALA A 98 3.82 4.20 -11.72
N LEU A 99 2.84 3.33 -11.51
CA LEU A 99 2.13 3.17 -10.25
C LEU A 99 2.89 2.19 -9.36
N GLU A 100 3.96 2.66 -8.73
CA GLU A 100 4.76 1.88 -7.77
C GLU A 100 4.21 2.06 -6.35
N LEU A 101 3.76 0.95 -5.75
CA LEU A 101 3.19 0.92 -4.40
C LEU A 101 4.06 0.10 -3.45
N PHE A 102 4.28 0.63 -2.25
CA PHE A 102 4.88 -0.06 -1.13
C PHE A 102 3.79 -0.35 -0.11
N ALA A 103 3.57 -1.63 0.17
CA ALA A 103 2.60 -2.07 1.15
C ALA A 103 3.29 -2.42 2.47
N THR A 104 2.76 -1.94 3.59
CA THR A 104 3.20 -2.33 4.93
C THR A 104 2.07 -3.04 5.64
N LYS A 105 2.35 -4.24 6.14
CA LYS A 105 1.46 -4.98 7.04
C LYS A 105 1.46 -4.27 8.39
N THR A 106 0.31 -3.80 8.84
CA THR A 106 0.14 -3.27 10.19
C THR A 106 -0.68 -4.24 11.03
N VAL A 107 -0.38 -4.30 12.33
CA VAL A 107 -1.16 -5.08 13.30
C VAL A 107 -1.74 -4.08 14.28
N ASP A 108 -3.04 -4.18 14.57
CA ASP A 108 -3.69 -3.32 15.55
C ASP A 108 -2.91 -3.29 16.88
N ALA A 109 -2.31 -2.13 17.20
CA ALA A 109 -1.49 -1.96 18.40
C ALA A 109 -2.30 -2.18 19.70
N ASN A 110 -3.63 -2.04 19.64
CA ASN A 110 -4.53 -2.28 20.77
C ASN A 110 -4.58 -3.76 21.19
N LEU A 111 -4.48 -4.71 20.25
CA LEU A 111 -4.35 -6.14 20.57
C LEU A 111 -2.97 -6.48 21.12
N GLN A 112 -1.93 -5.80 20.60
CA GLN A 112 -0.58 -6.02 21.10
C GLN A 112 -0.44 -5.58 22.56
N LEU A 113 -1.07 -4.48 23.01
CA LEU A 113 -1.02 -4.04 24.40
C LEU A 113 -1.78 -4.96 25.36
N ASP A 114 -2.96 -5.47 24.97
CA ASP A 114 -3.81 -6.33 25.82
C ASP A 114 -3.10 -7.66 26.19
N LEU A 115 -2.35 -8.23 25.24
CA LEU A 115 -1.59 -9.46 25.47
C LEU A 115 -0.40 -9.27 26.42
N LYS A 116 0.23 -8.08 26.43
CA LYS A 116 1.37 -7.80 27.34
C LYS A 116 0.89 -7.52 28.77
N TRP A 117 -0.35 -7.05 28.94
CA TRP A 117 -0.93 -6.79 30.27
C TRP A 117 -1.42 -8.07 30.96
N ARG A 118 -1.96 -9.04 30.22
CA ARG A 118 -2.41 -10.33 30.77
C ARG A 118 -1.29 -11.33 31.09
N SER A 119 -0.06 -11.04 30.70
CA SER A 119 1.09 -11.93 30.88
C SER A 119 1.90 -11.66 32.16
N SER A 120 1.44 -10.76 33.04
CA SER A 120 2.05 -10.62 34.37
C SER A 120 1.71 -11.85 35.22
N PRO A 121 2.71 -12.58 35.75
CA PRO A 121 2.44 -13.60 36.74
C PRO A 121 1.79 -12.90 37.93
N ILE A 122 0.63 -13.40 38.36
CA ILE A 122 0.16 -13.12 39.72
C ILE A 122 1.19 -13.79 40.63
N ASP A 123 2.20 -13.03 41.06
CA ASP A 123 3.07 -13.38 42.16
C ASP A 123 2.16 -13.55 43.39
N ALA A 124 1.71 -14.78 43.62
CA ALA A 124 1.11 -15.23 44.87
C ALA A 124 2.21 -15.21 45.93
N ARG A 125 2.59 -14.01 46.38
CA ARG A 125 3.54 -13.82 47.46
C ARG A 125 2.82 -14.17 48.76
N SER A 126 3.10 -15.36 49.29
CA SER A 126 2.63 -15.87 50.58
C SER A 126 2.67 -14.81 51.68
N PRO A 127 1.69 -14.80 52.62
CA PRO A 127 1.71 -13.89 53.75
C PRO A 127 2.92 -14.21 54.66
N PRO A 128 3.56 -13.19 55.26
CA PRO A 128 4.64 -13.44 56.21
C PRO A 128 4.10 -14.08 57.50
N PRO A 129 4.86 -14.98 58.14
CA PRO A 129 4.46 -15.56 59.42
C PRO A 129 4.48 -14.48 60.50
N MET A 130 3.41 -14.40 61.29
CA MET A 130 3.40 -13.62 62.53
C MET A 130 4.40 -14.22 63.51
N SER A 131 5.31 -13.40 64.02
CA SER A 131 6.10 -13.64 65.22
C SER A 131 6.29 -12.32 65.95
#